data_AF-A0A255QT26-F1
#
_entry.id   AF-A0A255QT26-F1
#
_cell.length_a   1.000
_cell.length_b   1.000
_cell.length_c   1.000
_cell.angle_alpha   90.00
_cell.angle_beta   90.00
_cell.angle_gamma   90.00
#
_symmetry.space_group_name_H-M   'P 1'
#
loop_
_entity.id
_entity.type
_entity.pdbx_description
1 polymer ?
#
loop_
_entity_poly.entity_id
_entity_poly.type
_entity_poly.pdbx_seq_one_letter_code
_entity_poly.pdbx_strand_id
1 'polypeptide(L)'
;MNRDPSSCPSRVSLPQGDGEYCQLIQDLVNDVAADPIRIDHQACQACCGSFLPTSEDWNPVVASKVFEIADRVLQQADPSREAWQKATQLVDHAINQLPIVLAHEDDLVDDRQQQVHESCINREQFEERLPRPEVTDPVHSPVNWSVAITTAPRRQPTLHETVGSLEACGWTSFGIVVDGDEGWSDSGNWTVLDKRTQSIGAWPTWVETLRRLYQCGADVLMIVQDDALFPRIDCLRDAIESCLWPNDRSIVSLYTSTDDMLDDNRWQAHPRRWQLGALAMIFPRSLAADLLTMVDRGELEIVRGNAGIDTRIGVWAERQGIEVWHPSPSLVQHIGQVSAVWRSSRAVGLRRASRWIADE
;
A
#
# COMPACT_ATOMS: atom_id res chain seq x y z
N MET A 1 9.68 23.10 -1.57
CA MET A 1 9.61 24.53 -1.23
C MET A 1 8.47 24.70 -0.24
N ASN A 2 8.75 25.22 0.96
CA ASN A 2 7.70 25.49 1.94
C ASN A 2 6.86 26.69 1.46
N ARG A 3 5.53 26.57 1.54
CA ARG A 3 4.64 27.71 1.26
C ARG A 3 4.70 28.67 2.44
N ASP A 4 4.47 29.96 2.19
CA ASP A 4 4.33 30.96 3.26
C ASP A 4 2.84 31.07 3.64
N PRO A 5 2.47 30.95 4.93
CA PRO A 5 1.13 31.28 5.42
C PRO A 5 0.57 32.61 4.89
N SER A 6 1.40 33.62 4.66
CA SER A 6 0.97 34.93 4.11
C SER A 6 0.43 34.84 2.68
N SER A 7 0.79 33.79 1.95
CA SER A 7 0.38 33.50 0.57
C SER A 7 -0.62 32.36 0.43
N CYS A 8 -1.13 31.82 1.55
CA CYS A 8 -2.03 30.66 1.53
C CYS A 8 -3.40 31.06 0.92
N PRO A 9 -3.87 30.40 -0.16
CA PRO A 9 -5.11 30.79 -0.85
C PRO A 9 -6.36 30.55 0.00
N SER A 10 -6.27 29.68 1.01
CA SER A 10 -7.38 29.38 1.92
C SER A 10 -7.37 30.25 3.18
N ARG A 11 -6.40 31.12 3.41
CA ARG A 11 -6.34 31.97 4.60
C ARG A 11 -7.14 33.24 4.37
N VAL A 12 -8.09 33.53 5.27
CA VAL A 12 -8.94 34.72 5.19
C VAL A 12 -8.84 35.51 6.49
N SER A 13 -8.59 36.82 6.39
CA SER A 13 -8.57 37.72 7.53
C SER A 13 -10.00 38.11 7.93
N LEU A 14 -10.31 38.03 9.22
CA LEU A 14 -11.58 38.50 9.74
C LEU A 14 -11.63 40.04 9.76
N PRO A 15 -12.81 40.64 9.58
CA PRO A 15 -13.00 42.08 9.78
C PRO A 15 -12.51 42.51 11.17
N GLN A 16 -12.04 43.75 11.30
CA GLN A 16 -11.65 44.38 12.58
C GLN A 16 -10.40 43.82 13.28
N GLY A 17 -9.65 42.91 12.64
CA GLY A 17 -8.42 42.37 13.21
C GLY A 17 -8.65 41.24 14.22
N ASP A 18 -9.84 40.64 14.22
CA ASP A 18 -10.26 39.56 15.12
C ASP A 18 -9.59 38.19 14.85
N GLY A 19 -8.54 38.17 14.01
CA GLY A 19 -7.77 36.99 13.64
C GLY A 19 -8.03 36.53 12.21
N GLU A 20 -7.72 35.26 11.96
CA GLU A 20 -7.80 34.64 10.63
C GLU A 20 -8.40 33.25 10.74
N TYR A 21 -9.01 32.78 9.65
CA TYR A 21 -9.56 31.43 9.54
C TYR A 21 -9.14 30.79 8.21
N CYS A 22 -9.32 29.47 8.13
CA CYS A 22 -9.07 28.70 6.90
C CYS A 22 -10.39 28.43 6.18
N GLN A 23 -10.59 29.04 5.01
CA GLN A 23 -11.77 28.87 4.18
C GLN A 23 -11.99 27.41 3.78
N LEU A 24 -10.92 26.65 3.48
CA LEU A 24 -11.04 25.22 3.15
C LEU A 24 -11.65 24.43 4.32
N ILE A 25 -11.16 24.65 5.55
CA ILE A 25 -11.72 23.97 6.73
C ILE A 25 -13.17 24.41 6.92
N GLN A 26 -13.47 25.70 6.78
CA GLN A 26 -14.83 26.23 6.87
C GLN A 26 -15.77 25.55 5.87
N ASP A 27 -15.36 25.41 4.61
CA ASP A 27 -16.16 24.79 3.55
C ASP A 27 -16.44 23.31 3.85
N LEU A 28 -15.45 22.59 4.39
CA LEU A 28 -15.59 21.18 4.75
C LEU A 28 -16.57 20.96 5.91
N VAL A 29 -16.66 21.90 6.84
CA VAL A 29 -17.42 21.77 8.10
C VAL A 29 -18.64 22.70 8.18
N ASN A 30 -18.99 23.41 7.11
CA ASN A 30 -20.05 24.44 7.13
C ASN A 30 -21.42 23.88 7.56
N ASP A 31 -21.66 22.59 7.29
CA ASP A 31 -22.90 21.89 7.64
C ASP A 31 -22.94 21.43 9.11
N VAL A 32 -21.81 21.51 9.84
CA VAL A 32 -21.67 21.03 11.22
C VAL A 32 -21.24 22.12 12.21
N ALA A 33 -20.61 23.21 11.74
CA ALA A 33 -20.17 24.32 12.58
C ALA A 33 -20.53 25.68 11.93
N ALA A 34 -21.33 26.47 12.64
CA ALA A 34 -21.80 27.78 12.15
C ALA A 34 -20.75 28.90 12.29
N ASP A 35 -19.85 28.80 13.27
CA ASP A 35 -18.88 29.85 13.56
C ASP A 35 -17.57 29.66 12.78
N PRO A 36 -16.96 30.74 12.25
CA PRO A 36 -15.67 30.69 11.60
C PRO A 36 -14.59 30.10 12.50
N ILE A 37 -13.89 29.10 11.99
CA ILE A 37 -12.92 28.34 12.78
C ILE A 37 -11.56 29.01 12.68
N ARG A 38 -11.19 29.70 13.75
CA ARG A 38 -9.89 30.35 13.87
C ARG A 38 -8.77 29.32 13.78
N ILE A 39 -7.78 29.61 12.94
CA ILE A 39 -6.58 28.79 12.81
C ILE A 39 -5.40 29.62 13.31
N ASP A 40 -4.66 29.07 14.26
CA ASP A 40 -3.46 29.74 14.75
C ASP A 40 -2.34 29.72 13.70
N HIS A 41 -1.38 30.64 13.87
CA HIS A 41 -0.26 30.78 12.93
C HIS A 41 0.59 29.51 12.81
N GLN A 42 0.74 28.74 13.90
CA GLN A 42 1.54 27.51 13.90
C GLN A 42 0.87 26.42 13.05
N ALA A 43 -0.44 26.25 13.18
CA ALA A 43 -1.23 25.35 12.34
C ALA A 43 -1.16 25.76 10.86
N CYS A 44 -1.28 27.06 10.54
CA CYS A 44 -1.07 27.53 9.17
C CYS A 44 0.34 27.21 8.65
N GLN A 45 1.38 27.46 9.46
CA GLN A 45 2.77 27.17 9.09
C GLN A 45 3.00 25.67 8.86
N ALA A 46 2.47 24.81 9.73
CA ALA A 46 2.53 23.36 9.58
C ALA A 46 1.80 22.89 8.31
N CYS A 47 0.60 23.43 8.05
CA CYS A 47 -0.17 23.13 6.85
C CYS A 47 0.60 23.53 5.58
N CYS A 48 1.21 24.71 5.57
CA CYS A 48 2.03 25.21 4.46
C CYS A 48 3.35 24.44 4.25
N GLY A 49 3.87 23.81 5.30
CA GLY A 49 4.99 22.86 5.24
C GLY A 49 4.61 21.47 4.70
N SER A 50 3.32 21.15 4.65
CA SER A 50 2.78 19.93 4.04
C SER A 50 2.37 20.15 2.57
N PHE A 51 1.72 19.16 1.94
CA PHE A 51 1.16 19.30 0.60
C PHE A 51 -0.06 20.25 0.59
N LEU A 52 -0.38 20.80 -0.58
CA LEU A 52 -1.50 21.72 -0.76
C LEU A 52 -2.82 20.96 -0.57
N PRO A 53 -3.57 21.21 0.51
CA PRO A 53 -4.82 20.49 0.74
C PRO A 53 -5.89 21.01 -0.23
N THR A 54 -6.81 20.12 -0.60
CA THR A 54 -8.00 20.41 -1.41
C THR A 54 -9.25 19.92 -0.68
N SER A 55 -10.43 20.12 -1.24
CA SER A 55 -11.68 19.55 -0.69
C SER A 55 -11.70 18.02 -0.71
N GLU A 56 -10.97 17.39 -1.63
CA GLU A 56 -10.93 15.94 -1.84
C GLU A 56 -9.73 15.26 -1.18
N ASP A 57 -8.64 16.00 -0.97
CA ASP A 57 -7.36 15.48 -0.47
C ASP A 57 -6.82 16.36 0.65
N TRP A 58 -6.96 15.90 1.89
CA TRP A 58 -6.66 16.68 3.07
C TRP A 58 -5.26 16.38 3.55
N ASN A 59 -4.47 17.42 3.77
CA ASN A 59 -3.22 17.22 4.48
C ASN A 59 -3.48 16.94 5.97
N PRO A 60 -2.47 16.44 6.71
CA PRO A 60 -2.61 16.05 8.11
C PRO A 60 -3.16 17.15 9.02
N VAL A 61 -2.82 18.42 8.73
CA VAL A 61 -3.25 19.56 9.55
C VAL A 61 -4.72 19.87 9.31
N VAL A 62 -5.18 19.85 8.06
CA VAL A 62 -6.59 20.01 7.71
C VAL A 62 -7.40 18.86 8.30
N ALA A 63 -6.94 17.62 8.13
CA ALA A 63 -7.60 16.44 8.67
C ALA A 63 -7.71 16.50 10.21
N SER A 64 -6.64 16.87 10.91
CA SER A 64 -6.64 17.05 12.37
C SER A 64 -7.66 18.08 12.83
N LYS A 65 -7.74 19.22 12.13
CA LYS A 65 -8.69 20.27 12.49
C LYS A 65 -10.13 19.86 12.20
N VAL A 66 -10.40 19.26 11.04
CA VAL A 66 -11.73 18.73 10.70
C VAL A 66 -12.18 17.67 11.71
N PHE A 67 -11.28 16.77 12.12
CA PHE A 67 -11.54 15.79 13.17
C PHE A 67 -11.96 16.46 14.49
N GLU A 68 -11.17 17.42 14.99
CA GLU A 68 -11.44 18.15 16.25
C GLU A 68 -12.81 18.85 16.24
N ILE A 69 -13.24 19.34 15.08
CA ILE A 69 -14.53 20.02 14.89
C ILE A 69 -15.67 19.01 14.90
N ALA A 70 -15.54 17.97 14.09
CA ALA A 70 -16.56 16.94 13.95
C ALA A 70 -16.75 16.16 15.27
N ASP A 71 -15.67 15.81 15.97
CA ASP A 71 -15.71 15.16 17.28
C ASP A 71 -16.44 16.02 18.32
N ARG A 72 -16.21 17.34 18.35
CA ARG A 72 -16.97 18.25 19.22
C ARG A 72 -18.47 18.23 18.94
N VAL A 73 -18.89 18.09 17.67
CA VAL A 73 -20.30 17.99 17.31
C VAL A 73 -20.89 16.65 17.77
N LEU A 74 -20.14 15.56 17.64
CA LEU A 74 -20.54 14.24 18.13
C LEU A 74 -20.65 14.18 19.66
N GLN A 75 -19.91 15.01 20.39
CA GLN A 75 -19.94 15.12 21.86
C GLN A 75 -21.05 16.05 22.39
N GLN A 76 -21.80 16.75 21.53
CA GLN A 76 -22.94 17.55 21.97
C GLN A 76 -24.05 16.64 22.52
N ALA A 77 -24.80 17.13 23.51
CA ALA A 77 -25.86 16.33 24.13
C ALA A 77 -27.04 16.02 23.19
N ASP A 78 -27.28 16.87 22.18
CA ASP A 78 -28.40 16.73 21.24
C ASP A 78 -28.10 17.39 19.88
N PRO A 79 -27.12 16.89 19.10
CA PRO A 79 -26.88 17.38 17.74
C PRO A 79 -28.05 16.98 16.84
N SER A 80 -28.36 17.82 15.84
CA SER A 80 -29.33 17.44 14.83
C SER A 80 -28.87 16.15 14.11
N ARG A 81 -29.81 15.30 13.67
CA ARG A 81 -29.48 14.04 12.97
C ARG A 81 -28.58 14.27 11.76
N GLU A 82 -28.82 15.35 11.03
CA GLU A 82 -28.02 15.74 9.85
C GLU A 82 -26.58 16.13 10.25
N ALA A 83 -26.43 16.96 11.29
CA ALA A 83 -25.12 17.33 11.81
C ALA A 83 -24.35 16.12 12.34
N TRP A 84 -25.03 15.20 13.04
CA TRP A 84 -24.41 13.97 13.52
C TRP A 84 -23.91 13.08 12.37
N GLN A 85 -24.74 12.85 11.33
CA GLN A 85 -24.35 12.04 10.17
C GLN A 85 -23.15 12.63 9.42
N LYS A 86 -23.17 13.95 9.21
CA LYS A 86 -22.07 14.65 8.54
C LYS A 86 -20.80 14.63 9.38
N ALA A 87 -20.91 14.84 10.70
CA ALA A 87 -19.76 14.78 11.61
C ALA A 87 -19.12 13.38 11.61
N THR A 88 -19.91 12.30 11.62
CA THR A 88 -19.39 10.92 11.49
C THR A 88 -18.62 10.73 10.18
N GLN A 89 -19.17 11.18 9.04
CA GLN A 89 -18.47 11.10 7.75
C GLN A 89 -17.15 11.90 7.74
N LEU A 90 -17.15 13.09 8.35
CA LEU A 90 -15.96 13.93 8.47
C LEU A 90 -14.90 13.30 9.38
N VAL A 91 -15.30 12.66 10.47
CA VAL A 91 -14.40 11.89 11.35
C VAL A 91 -13.79 10.73 10.58
N ASP A 92 -14.58 9.91 9.90
CA ASP A 92 -14.09 8.79 9.12
C ASP A 92 -13.11 9.25 8.03
N HIS A 93 -13.45 10.31 7.31
CA HIS A 93 -12.56 10.87 6.30
C HIS A 93 -11.30 11.46 6.93
N ALA A 94 -11.40 12.19 8.03
CA ALA A 94 -10.26 12.75 8.73
C ALA A 94 -9.31 11.67 9.25
N ILE A 95 -9.83 10.57 9.82
CA ILE A 95 -9.02 9.43 10.26
C ILE A 95 -8.25 8.82 9.09
N ASN A 96 -8.88 8.70 7.92
CA ASN A 96 -8.23 8.19 6.71
C ASN A 96 -7.14 9.12 6.17
N GLN A 97 -7.21 10.43 6.49
CA GLN A 97 -6.28 11.47 6.03
C GLN A 97 -5.25 11.88 7.10
N LEU A 98 -5.51 11.56 8.37
CA LEU A 98 -4.60 11.77 9.49
C LEU A 98 -3.53 10.69 9.45
N PRO A 99 -2.25 11.02 9.17
CA PRO A 99 -1.18 10.17 9.64
C PRO A 99 -1.27 10.25 11.16
N ILE A 100 -1.63 9.16 11.81
CA ILE A 100 -1.48 9.04 13.27
C ILE A 100 0.02 8.93 13.54
N VAL A 101 0.79 10.00 13.32
CA VAL A 101 2.17 10.24 13.75
C VAL A 101 2.43 11.76 13.72
N LEU A 102 2.96 12.31 14.81
CA LEU A 102 3.29 13.74 14.97
C LEU A 102 4.55 14.13 14.20
N ALA A 103 4.67 15.40 13.76
CA ALA A 103 5.81 15.91 12.99
C ALA A 103 7.18 15.88 13.70
N HIS A 104 7.23 15.45 14.96
CA HIS A 104 8.43 15.33 15.80
C HIS A 104 8.66 13.89 16.29
N GLU A 105 7.76 12.97 15.98
CA GLU A 105 8.13 11.57 15.94
C GLU A 105 8.97 11.46 14.67
N ASP A 106 10.30 11.41 14.85
CA ASP A 106 11.23 11.06 13.80
C ASP A 106 10.66 9.86 13.02
N ASP A 107 11.14 9.67 11.80
CA ASP A 107 11.08 8.40 11.08
C ASP A 107 11.85 7.30 11.88
N LEU A 108 11.58 7.17 13.18
CA LEU A 108 11.80 5.97 13.96
C LEU A 108 11.03 4.92 13.18
N VAL A 109 11.81 4.18 12.40
CA VAL A 109 11.61 2.75 12.22
C VAL A 109 10.91 2.29 13.49
N ASP A 110 9.71 1.73 13.36
CA ASP A 110 9.18 0.94 14.45
C ASP A 110 10.21 -0.18 14.59
N ASP A 111 11.24 0.00 15.43
CA ASP A 111 12.41 -0.89 15.54
C ASP A 111 11.95 -2.33 15.81
N ARG A 112 10.73 -2.47 16.33
CA ARG A 112 10.02 -3.73 16.51
C ARG A 112 9.77 -4.48 15.21
N GLN A 113 9.62 -3.81 14.06
CA GLN A 113 9.43 -4.43 12.75
C GLN A 113 10.74 -4.97 12.14
N GLN A 114 11.89 -4.40 12.51
CA GLN A 114 13.19 -4.90 12.05
C GLN A 114 13.73 -6.07 12.87
N GLN A 115 13.11 -6.37 14.01
CA GLN A 115 13.40 -7.60 14.76
C GLN A 115 12.71 -8.78 14.06
N VAL A 116 13.20 -9.11 12.87
CA VAL A 116 12.90 -10.38 12.23
C VAL A 116 13.54 -11.45 13.10
N HIS A 117 12.73 -12.09 13.94
CA HIS A 117 13.15 -13.31 14.58
C HIS A 117 13.38 -14.34 13.47
N GLU A 118 14.56 -14.95 13.47
CA GLU A 118 14.80 -16.15 12.66
C GLU A 118 13.89 -17.25 13.20
N SER A 119 12.70 -17.36 12.61
CA SER A 119 11.81 -18.49 12.85
C SER A 119 12.26 -19.61 11.93
N CYS A 120 13.01 -20.56 12.49
CA CYS A 120 13.29 -21.84 11.82
C CYS A 120 12.01 -22.69 11.81
N ILE A 121 10.98 -22.26 11.07
CA ILE A 121 9.82 -23.10 10.81
C ILE A 121 10.10 -23.95 9.57
N ASN A 122 10.02 -25.26 9.75
CA ASN A 122 10.14 -26.19 8.63
C ASN A 122 8.82 -26.24 7.85
N ARG A 123 8.83 -26.99 6.74
CA ARG A 123 7.66 -27.14 5.86
C ARG A 123 6.42 -27.68 6.56
N GLU A 124 6.58 -28.69 7.42
CA GLU A 124 5.46 -29.30 8.14
C GLU A 124 4.81 -28.28 9.09
N GLN A 125 5.62 -27.54 9.84
CA GLN A 125 5.16 -26.47 10.72
C GLN A 125 4.50 -25.33 9.94
N PHE A 126 5.03 -24.98 8.77
CA PHE A 126 4.38 -24.00 7.89
C PHE A 126 3.00 -24.49 7.44
N GLU A 127 2.88 -25.74 7.02
CA GLU A 127 1.61 -26.33 6.57
C GLU A 127 0.61 -26.50 7.72
N GLU A 128 1.06 -26.74 8.95
CA GLU A 128 0.22 -26.71 10.15
C GLU A 128 -0.30 -25.30 10.44
N ARG A 129 0.57 -24.29 10.31
CA ARG A 129 0.22 -22.89 10.56
C ARG A 129 -0.64 -22.29 9.48
N LEU A 130 -0.43 -22.65 8.22
CA LEU A 130 -1.21 -22.16 7.09
C LEU A 130 -1.56 -23.36 6.19
N PRO A 131 -2.66 -24.06 6.50
CA PRO A 131 -3.11 -25.22 5.75
C PRO A 131 -3.31 -24.88 4.27
N ARG A 132 -2.97 -25.82 3.39
CA ARG A 132 -3.19 -25.66 1.94
C ARG A 132 -4.68 -25.48 1.65
N PRO A 133 -5.04 -24.69 0.62
CA PRO A 133 -6.43 -24.57 0.21
C PRO A 133 -6.99 -25.93 -0.26
N GLU A 134 -8.26 -26.19 0.03
CA GLU A 134 -8.98 -27.39 -0.41
C GLU A 134 -9.21 -27.35 -1.92
N VAL A 135 -8.19 -27.71 -2.70
CA VAL A 135 -8.21 -27.56 -4.17
C VAL A 135 -7.85 -28.87 -4.86
N THR A 136 -8.48 -29.08 -6.00
CA THR A 136 -8.77 -30.39 -6.60
C THR A 136 -7.66 -31.10 -7.36
N ASP A 137 -6.52 -30.48 -7.67
CA ASP A 137 -5.39 -31.22 -8.25
C ASP A 137 -4.07 -30.43 -8.05
N PRO A 138 -3.08 -30.97 -7.32
CA PRO A 138 -1.79 -30.31 -7.20
C PRO A 138 -1.11 -30.23 -8.57
N VAL A 139 -0.54 -29.07 -8.89
CA VAL A 139 0.44 -28.97 -9.98
C VAL A 139 1.68 -29.76 -9.55
N HIS A 140 1.77 -31.02 -9.97
CA HIS A 140 2.83 -31.95 -9.54
C HIS A 140 4.17 -31.75 -10.28
N SER A 141 4.27 -30.76 -11.16
CA SER A 141 5.50 -30.49 -11.91
C SER A 141 6.24 -29.29 -11.33
N PRO A 142 7.58 -29.34 -11.22
CA PRO A 142 8.36 -28.16 -10.88
C PRO A 142 8.07 -27.06 -11.89
N VAL A 143 7.76 -25.87 -11.39
CA VAL A 143 7.43 -24.70 -12.21
C VAL A 143 8.65 -23.81 -12.39
N ASN A 144 8.79 -23.20 -13.57
CA ASN A 144 9.84 -22.21 -13.80
C ASN A 144 9.35 -20.83 -13.37
N TRP A 145 10.12 -20.17 -12.50
CA TRP A 145 9.81 -18.83 -12.01
C TRP A 145 10.53 -17.74 -12.80
N SER A 146 9.87 -16.60 -12.96
CA SER A 146 10.51 -15.32 -13.26
C SER A 146 10.06 -14.30 -12.21
N VAL A 147 11.02 -13.76 -11.47
CA VAL A 147 10.77 -12.87 -10.33
C VAL A 147 11.46 -11.52 -10.56
N ALA A 148 10.77 -10.42 -10.26
CA ALA A 148 11.42 -9.13 -10.15
C ALA A 148 10.93 -8.29 -8.98
N ILE A 149 11.84 -7.43 -8.50
CA ILE A 149 11.56 -6.41 -7.50
C ILE A 149 11.48 -5.06 -8.22
N THR A 150 10.38 -4.33 -8.03
CA THR A 150 10.27 -2.93 -8.46
C THR A 150 10.67 -2.00 -7.33
N THR A 151 11.52 -1.02 -7.62
CA THR A 151 12.02 -0.06 -6.63
C THR A 151 12.05 1.35 -7.22
N ALA A 152 11.97 2.35 -6.36
CA ALA A 152 12.18 3.75 -6.68
C ALA A 152 12.91 4.41 -5.50
N PRO A 153 13.58 5.58 -5.70
CA PRO A 153 14.22 6.29 -4.61
C PRO A 153 13.23 6.60 -3.48
N ARG A 154 13.56 6.15 -2.27
CA ARG A 154 12.78 6.36 -1.04
C ARG A 154 13.62 7.11 -0.02
N ARG A 155 12.93 7.84 0.87
CA ARG A 155 13.58 8.57 1.97
C ARG A 155 14.22 7.60 2.97
N GLN A 156 13.54 6.48 3.23
CA GLN A 156 14.05 5.32 3.95
C GLN A 156 14.15 4.17 2.94
N PRO A 157 15.36 3.80 2.49
CA PRO A 157 15.55 2.65 1.62
C PRO A 157 15.11 1.36 2.33
N THR A 158 14.36 0.51 1.64
CA THR A 158 13.86 -0.79 2.15
C THR A 158 14.29 -1.98 1.28
N LEU A 159 14.97 -1.69 0.16
CA LEU A 159 15.27 -2.70 -0.85
C LEU A 159 16.22 -3.77 -0.32
N HIS A 160 17.21 -3.42 0.48
CA HIS A 160 18.18 -4.40 0.99
C HIS A 160 17.49 -5.44 1.87
N GLU A 161 16.55 -5.00 2.71
CA GLU A 161 15.72 -5.85 3.57
C GLU A 161 14.80 -6.75 2.74
N THR A 162 14.16 -6.18 1.71
CA THR A 162 13.33 -6.95 0.77
C THR A 162 14.13 -8.02 0.04
N VAL A 163 15.29 -7.66 -0.52
CA VAL A 163 16.17 -8.60 -1.23
C VAL A 163 16.65 -9.70 -0.28
N GLY A 164 17.21 -9.33 0.88
CA GLY A 164 17.76 -10.30 1.81
C GLY A 164 16.70 -11.25 2.38
N SER A 165 15.48 -10.77 2.62
CA SER A 165 14.37 -11.62 3.07
C SER A 165 13.82 -12.53 1.96
N LEU A 166 13.72 -12.03 0.72
CA LEU A 166 13.30 -12.82 -0.43
C LEU A 166 14.30 -13.94 -0.75
N GLU A 167 15.61 -13.65 -0.69
CA GLU A 167 16.68 -14.65 -0.83
C GLU A 167 16.60 -15.73 0.26
N ALA A 168 16.36 -15.31 1.51
CA ALA A 168 16.21 -16.23 2.65
C ALA A 168 15.02 -17.18 2.49
N CYS A 169 14.04 -16.86 1.64
CA CYS A 169 12.89 -17.71 1.32
C CYS A 169 13.08 -18.66 0.15
N GLY A 170 14.28 -18.70 -0.45
CA GLY A 170 14.62 -19.61 -1.56
C GLY A 170 14.46 -19.04 -2.97
N TRP A 171 14.13 -17.74 -3.11
CA TRP A 171 14.20 -17.06 -4.40
C TRP A 171 15.57 -16.39 -4.58
N THR A 172 16.52 -17.14 -5.15
CA THR A 172 17.90 -16.67 -5.39
C THR A 172 18.12 -16.14 -6.81
N SER A 173 17.10 -16.18 -7.66
CA SER A 173 17.16 -15.72 -9.05
C SER A 173 15.99 -14.77 -9.31
N PHE A 174 16.26 -13.48 -9.17
CA PHE A 174 15.33 -12.39 -9.45
C PHE A 174 16.08 -11.23 -10.07
N GLY A 175 15.32 -10.33 -10.68
CA GLY A 175 15.84 -9.11 -11.24
C GLY A 175 15.30 -7.85 -10.56
N ILE A 176 16.02 -6.74 -10.66
CA ILE A 176 15.58 -5.45 -10.10
C ILE A 176 15.21 -4.50 -11.23
N VAL A 177 14.06 -3.84 -11.09
CA VAL A 177 13.59 -2.78 -11.98
C VAL A 177 13.54 -1.46 -11.20
N VAL A 178 14.38 -0.51 -11.60
CA VAL A 178 14.56 0.78 -10.91
C VAL A 178 13.83 1.90 -11.66
N ASP A 179 12.89 2.57 -10.99
CA ASP A 179 12.13 3.71 -11.49
C ASP A 179 12.60 5.04 -10.90
N GLY A 180 13.51 5.72 -11.60
CA GLY A 180 14.24 6.89 -11.11
C GLY A 180 15.55 6.46 -10.42
N ASP A 181 16.67 7.08 -10.78
CA ASP A 181 17.98 6.72 -10.25
C ASP A 181 18.60 7.76 -9.32
N GLU A 182 17.89 8.86 -9.04
CA GLU A 182 18.34 9.90 -8.13
C GLU A 182 18.52 9.32 -6.73
N GLY A 183 19.77 9.25 -6.25
CA GLY A 183 20.09 8.67 -4.95
C GLY A 183 20.15 7.14 -4.91
N TRP A 184 19.98 6.47 -6.05
CA TRP A 184 20.23 5.03 -6.16
C TRP A 184 21.73 4.73 -6.11
N SER A 185 22.18 4.02 -5.07
CA SER A 185 23.50 3.41 -5.02
C SER A 185 23.38 1.92 -5.31
N ASP A 186 24.07 1.45 -6.35
CA ASP A 186 24.18 0.03 -6.70
C ASP A 186 25.15 -0.67 -5.73
N SER A 187 24.71 -0.88 -4.49
CA SER A 187 25.54 -1.46 -3.43
C SER A 187 25.44 -2.98 -3.34
N GLY A 188 24.48 -3.60 -4.05
CA GLY A 188 24.29 -5.04 -4.10
C GLY A 188 24.79 -5.65 -5.40
N ASN A 189 25.29 -6.89 -5.35
CA ASN A 189 25.62 -7.68 -6.54
C ASN A 189 24.34 -8.27 -7.18
N TRP A 190 23.36 -7.42 -7.47
CA TRP A 190 22.04 -7.85 -7.96
C TRP A 190 21.94 -7.71 -9.49
N THR A 191 21.09 -8.53 -10.11
CA THR A 191 20.80 -8.40 -11.54
C THR A 191 19.81 -7.26 -11.75
N VAL A 192 20.26 -6.13 -12.32
CA VAL A 192 19.37 -5.04 -12.73
C VAL A 192 18.80 -5.34 -14.11
N LEU A 193 17.49 -5.58 -14.21
CA LEU A 193 16.79 -5.84 -15.48
C LEU A 193 16.54 -4.56 -16.26
N ASP A 194 16.29 -3.47 -15.54
CA ASP A 194 15.96 -2.19 -16.11
C ASP A 194 16.23 -1.07 -15.10
N LYS A 195 16.69 0.07 -15.60
CA LYS A 195 16.97 1.25 -14.79
C LYS A 195 16.63 2.51 -15.57
N ARG A 196 15.76 3.33 -15.00
CA ARG A 196 15.35 4.61 -15.57
C ARG A 196 15.93 5.76 -14.76
N THR A 197 16.44 6.77 -15.45
CA THR A 197 16.88 8.01 -14.81
C THR A 197 15.69 8.86 -14.34
N GLN A 198 14.64 8.94 -15.16
CA GLN A 198 13.41 9.65 -14.81
C GLN A 198 12.32 8.66 -14.39
N SER A 199 11.69 8.92 -13.23
CA SER A 199 10.56 8.12 -12.77
C SER A 199 9.36 8.28 -13.70
N ILE A 200 8.78 7.15 -14.11
CA ILE A 200 7.51 7.07 -14.85
C ILE A 200 6.34 6.70 -13.95
N GLY A 201 6.60 6.37 -12.68
CA GLY A 201 5.62 6.04 -11.66
C GLY A 201 5.36 4.54 -11.52
N ALA A 202 4.65 4.19 -10.46
CA ALA A 202 4.51 2.80 -10.00
C ALA A 202 3.78 1.89 -11.00
N TRP A 203 2.62 2.32 -11.52
CA TRP A 203 1.84 1.49 -12.44
C TRP A 203 2.55 1.23 -13.77
N PRO A 204 3.09 2.24 -14.50
CA PRO A 204 3.85 2.00 -15.72
C PRO A 204 5.08 1.11 -15.49
N THR A 205 5.82 1.33 -14.40
CA THR A 205 6.97 0.50 -14.03
C THR A 205 6.56 -0.95 -13.77
N TRP A 206 5.44 -1.16 -13.07
CA TRP A 206 4.90 -2.47 -12.77
C TRP A 206 4.50 -3.22 -14.06
N VAL A 207 3.83 -2.55 -15.00
CA VAL A 207 3.46 -3.14 -16.31
C VAL A 207 4.70 -3.52 -17.12
N GLU A 208 5.69 -2.63 -17.21
CA GLU A 208 6.95 -2.91 -17.92
C GLU A 208 7.69 -4.09 -17.28
N THR A 209 7.64 -4.21 -15.96
CA THR A 209 8.19 -5.35 -15.22
C THR A 209 7.48 -6.63 -15.63
N LEU A 210 6.13 -6.65 -15.62
CA LEU A 210 5.37 -7.83 -16.03
C LEU A 210 5.67 -8.26 -17.47
N ARG A 211 5.80 -7.29 -18.41
CA ARG A 211 6.19 -7.58 -19.81
C ARG A 211 7.53 -8.28 -19.89
N ARG A 212 8.53 -7.82 -19.12
CA ARG A 212 9.88 -8.42 -19.09
C ARG A 212 9.85 -9.84 -18.54
N LEU A 213 9.19 -10.06 -17.40
CA LEU A 213 9.05 -11.40 -16.82
C LEU A 213 8.31 -12.35 -17.77
N TYR A 214 7.29 -11.86 -18.47
CA TYR A 214 6.56 -12.63 -19.47
C TYR A 214 7.45 -13.05 -20.66
N GLN A 215 8.37 -12.20 -21.10
CA GLN A 215 9.31 -12.52 -22.18
C GLN A 215 10.33 -13.62 -21.80
N CYS A 216 10.57 -13.85 -20.50
CA CYS A 216 11.48 -14.90 -20.03
C CYS A 216 10.97 -16.33 -20.26
N GLY A 217 9.70 -16.52 -20.66
CA GLY A 217 9.15 -17.85 -20.92
C GLY A 217 8.81 -18.67 -19.66
N ALA A 218 8.82 -18.05 -18.48
CA ALA A 218 8.49 -18.71 -17.21
C ALA A 218 6.99 -19.07 -17.12
N ASP A 219 6.71 -20.10 -16.30
CA ASP A 219 5.37 -20.59 -16.00
C ASP A 219 4.68 -19.70 -14.94
N VAL A 220 5.47 -19.23 -13.98
CA VAL A 220 5.04 -18.42 -12.84
C VAL A 220 5.80 -17.11 -12.82
N LEU A 221 5.08 -16.00 -12.73
CA LEU A 221 5.63 -14.65 -12.73
C LEU A 221 5.34 -14.02 -11.38
N MET A 222 6.35 -13.46 -10.72
CA MET A 222 6.17 -12.74 -9.46
C MET A 222 6.75 -11.34 -9.52
N ILE A 223 5.96 -10.35 -9.12
CA ILE A 223 6.42 -8.98 -8.92
C ILE A 223 6.34 -8.64 -7.44
N VAL A 224 7.45 -8.16 -6.91
CA VAL A 224 7.63 -7.77 -5.53
C VAL A 224 7.91 -6.26 -5.47
N GLN A 225 7.34 -5.54 -4.52
CA GLN A 225 7.69 -4.15 -4.22
C GLN A 225 8.86 -4.11 -3.25
N ASP A 226 9.73 -3.11 -3.36
CA ASP A 226 10.96 -2.98 -2.58
C ASP A 226 10.75 -2.74 -1.07
N ASP A 227 9.51 -2.68 -0.61
CA ASP A 227 9.10 -2.58 0.79
C ASP A 227 8.29 -3.79 1.29
N ALA A 228 8.47 -4.93 0.63
CA ALA A 228 7.93 -6.23 1.01
C ALA A 228 8.93 -7.04 1.85
N LEU A 229 8.67 -7.18 3.15
CA LEU A 229 9.48 -8.02 4.04
C LEU A 229 8.92 -9.44 4.10
N PHE A 230 9.72 -10.41 3.68
CA PHE A 230 9.40 -11.83 3.80
C PHE A 230 9.87 -12.38 5.16
N PRO A 231 9.17 -13.38 5.72
CA PRO A 231 9.62 -14.10 6.91
C PRO A 231 10.84 -14.95 6.55
N ARG A 232 11.81 -15.14 7.46
CA ARG A 232 13.01 -15.96 7.17
C ARG A 232 12.71 -17.46 7.25
N ILE A 233 11.93 -17.96 6.29
CA ILE A 233 11.50 -19.35 6.18
C ILE A 233 12.09 -19.93 4.90
N ASP A 234 13.08 -20.82 5.03
CA ASP A 234 13.85 -21.36 3.91
C ASP A 234 13.00 -22.15 2.90
N CYS A 235 11.94 -22.81 3.38
CA CYS A 235 11.03 -23.59 2.56
C CYS A 235 9.82 -22.80 2.04
N LEU A 236 9.75 -21.47 2.23
CA LEU A 236 8.57 -20.69 1.88
C LEU A 236 8.23 -20.79 0.39
N ARG A 237 9.25 -20.70 -0.48
CA ARG A 237 9.06 -20.87 -1.92
C ARG A 237 8.42 -22.23 -2.24
N ASP A 238 9.00 -23.32 -1.73
CA ASP A 238 8.50 -24.68 -1.98
C ASP A 238 7.09 -24.90 -1.42
N ALA A 239 6.79 -24.28 -0.27
CA ALA A 239 5.48 -24.33 0.34
C ALA A 239 4.45 -23.59 -0.52
N ILE A 240 4.77 -22.38 -0.99
CA ILE A 240 3.91 -21.61 -1.91
C ILE A 240 3.70 -22.37 -3.21
N GLU A 241 4.77 -22.90 -3.84
CA GLU A 241 4.67 -23.72 -5.05
C GLU A 241 3.65 -24.86 -4.88
N SER A 242 3.57 -25.46 -3.68
CA SER A 242 2.65 -26.56 -3.40
C SER A 242 1.19 -26.18 -3.15
N CYS A 243 0.90 -24.88 -2.99
CA CYS A 243 -0.46 -24.36 -2.85
C CYS A 243 -0.83 -23.36 -3.95
N LEU A 244 0.00 -23.23 -4.99
CA LEU A 244 -0.31 -22.42 -6.16
C LEU A 244 -1.51 -22.99 -6.93
N TRP A 245 -2.27 -22.03 -7.45
CA TRP A 245 -3.50 -22.13 -8.22
C TRP A 245 -4.63 -22.89 -7.53
N PRO A 246 -5.30 -22.24 -6.56
CA PRO A 246 -6.54 -22.75 -6.00
C PRO A 246 -7.64 -23.03 -7.04
N ASN A 247 -7.51 -22.48 -8.24
CA ASN A 247 -8.22 -22.89 -9.43
C ASN A 247 -7.50 -22.38 -10.67
N ASP A 248 -7.94 -22.84 -11.84
CA ASP A 248 -7.38 -22.49 -13.16
C ASP A 248 -7.46 -20.99 -13.51
N ARG A 249 -8.24 -20.19 -12.76
CA ARG A 249 -8.43 -18.75 -12.98
C ARG A 249 -8.15 -17.95 -11.70
N SER A 250 -7.01 -18.21 -11.09
CA SER A 250 -6.58 -17.50 -9.89
C SER A 250 -5.23 -16.80 -10.08
N ILE A 251 -5.09 -15.66 -9.42
CA ILE A 251 -3.81 -15.01 -9.12
C ILE A 251 -3.61 -15.02 -7.61
N VAL A 252 -2.36 -14.92 -7.15
CA VAL A 252 -2.04 -15.00 -5.72
C VAL A 252 -1.37 -13.70 -5.26
N SER A 253 -1.86 -13.14 -4.16
CA SER A 253 -1.15 -12.13 -3.36
C SER A 253 -0.57 -12.83 -2.13
N LEU A 254 0.72 -12.66 -1.87
CA LEU A 254 1.34 -13.13 -0.61
C LEU A 254 1.08 -12.17 0.56
N TYR A 255 0.45 -11.03 0.28
CA TYR A 255 0.12 -10.01 1.27
C TYR A 255 -1.38 -9.95 1.55
N THR A 256 -1.72 -9.80 2.84
CA THR A 256 -3.08 -9.54 3.32
C THR A 256 -3.11 -8.32 4.22
N SER A 257 -3.98 -7.36 3.87
CA SER A 257 -4.18 -6.14 4.66
C SER A 257 -4.91 -6.45 5.98
N THR A 258 -4.87 -5.54 6.95
CA THR A 258 -5.67 -5.70 8.17
C THR A 258 -7.17 -5.75 7.87
N ASP A 259 -7.64 -5.05 6.82
CA ASP A 259 -9.08 -5.04 6.45
C ASP A 259 -9.56 -6.39 5.91
N ASP A 260 -8.64 -7.16 5.32
CA ASP A 260 -8.92 -8.46 4.70
C ASP A 260 -8.43 -9.64 5.56
N MET A 261 -7.85 -9.35 6.72
CA MET A 261 -7.32 -10.35 7.64
C MET A 261 -8.46 -11.12 8.32
N LEU A 262 -8.27 -12.43 8.49
CA LEU A 262 -9.20 -13.28 9.22
C LEU A 262 -8.65 -13.63 10.60
N ASP A 263 -9.52 -14.13 11.46
CA ASP A 263 -9.16 -14.68 12.77
C ASP A 263 -8.57 -16.09 12.66
N ASP A 264 -8.86 -16.84 11.59
CA ASP A 264 -8.33 -18.18 11.34
C ASP A 264 -7.23 -18.21 10.28
N ASN A 265 -6.43 -19.29 10.30
CA ASN A 265 -5.32 -19.46 9.37
C ASN A 265 -5.78 -20.24 8.14
N ARG A 266 -5.89 -19.55 7.01
CA ARG A 266 -6.29 -20.17 5.74
C ARG A 266 -5.94 -19.30 4.55
N TRP A 267 -5.91 -19.94 3.39
CA TRP A 267 -6.02 -19.25 2.12
C TRP A 267 -7.49 -18.97 1.79
N GLN A 268 -7.76 -17.82 1.16
CA GLN A 268 -9.09 -17.50 0.67
C GLN A 268 -9.03 -16.66 -0.61
N ALA A 269 -10.08 -16.74 -1.41
CA ALA A 269 -10.36 -15.76 -2.44
C ALA A 269 -10.80 -14.44 -1.80
N HIS A 270 -10.33 -13.33 -2.34
CA HIS A 270 -10.68 -12.01 -1.86
C HIS A 270 -12.20 -11.77 -2.02
N PRO A 271 -12.95 -11.45 -0.95
CA PRO A 271 -14.41 -11.45 -0.97
C PRO A 271 -15.02 -10.26 -1.72
N ARG A 272 -14.21 -9.24 -1.97
CA ARG A 272 -14.60 -7.95 -2.57
C ARG A 272 -13.65 -7.59 -3.71
N ARG A 273 -13.89 -6.47 -4.40
CA ARG A 273 -12.90 -5.90 -5.30
C ARG A 273 -11.60 -5.64 -4.51
N TRP A 274 -10.51 -6.26 -4.94
CA TRP A 274 -9.20 -6.11 -4.32
C TRP A 274 -8.69 -4.67 -4.48
N GLN A 275 -8.33 -4.03 -3.37
CA GLN A 275 -8.00 -2.61 -3.33
C GLN A 275 -6.70 -2.28 -2.61
N LEU A 276 -6.09 -3.24 -1.91
CA LEU A 276 -4.90 -3.01 -1.09
C LEU A 276 -3.89 -4.12 -1.28
N GLY A 277 -2.63 -3.74 -1.50
CA GLY A 277 -1.52 -4.63 -1.16
C GLY A 277 -0.82 -5.32 -2.32
N ALA A 278 -0.53 -4.59 -3.40
CA ALA A 278 0.29 -5.06 -4.51
C ALA A 278 1.79 -5.23 -4.16
N LEU A 279 2.09 -5.75 -2.97
CA LEU A 279 3.45 -5.95 -2.45
C LEU A 279 4.15 -7.14 -3.05
N ALA A 280 3.48 -8.28 -3.18
CA ALA A 280 4.06 -9.51 -3.69
C ALA A 280 2.97 -10.32 -4.40
N MET A 281 2.97 -10.22 -5.73
CA MET A 281 1.90 -10.74 -6.58
C MET A 281 2.42 -11.79 -7.54
N ILE A 282 1.68 -12.89 -7.66
CA ILE A 282 2.03 -14.06 -8.45
C ILE A 282 0.95 -14.30 -9.51
N PHE A 283 1.39 -14.48 -10.74
CA PHE A 283 0.54 -14.72 -11.90
C PHE A 283 0.94 -16.01 -12.60
N PRO A 284 -0.03 -16.83 -13.05
CA PRO A 284 0.25 -17.80 -14.08
C PRO A 284 0.50 -17.06 -15.40
N ARG A 285 1.36 -17.63 -16.24
CA ARG A 285 1.74 -17.05 -17.54
C ARG A 285 0.55 -16.65 -18.41
N SER A 286 -0.49 -17.47 -18.46
CA SER A 286 -1.70 -17.22 -19.26
C SER A 286 -2.40 -15.94 -18.82
N LEU A 287 -2.67 -15.78 -17.52
CA LEU A 287 -3.35 -14.61 -16.99
C LEU A 287 -2.48 -13.34 -17.05
N ALA A 288 -1.15 -13.47 -16.99
CA ALA A 288 -0.25 -12.35 -17.26
C ALA A 288 -0.40 -11.84 -18.70
N ALA A 289 -0.54 -12.72 -19.68
CA ALA A 289 -0.77 -12.33 -21.08
C ALA A 289 -2.12 -11.62 -21.27
N ASP A 290 -3.17 -12.12 -20.61
CA ASP A 290 -4.51 -11.51 -20.64
C ASP A 290 -4.50 -10.11 -20.02
N LEU A 291 -3.83 -9.93 -18.88
CA LEU A 291 -3.65 -8.63 -18.23
C LEU A 291 -2.93 -7.65 -19.16
N LEU A 292 -1.79 -8.04 -19.73
CA LEU A 292 -1.03 -7.20 -20.65
C LEU A 292 -1.86 -6.79 -21.88
N THR A 293 -2.67 -7.70 -22.41
CA THR A 293 -3.57 -7.40 -23.54
C THR A 293 -4.59 -6.32 -23.18
N MET A 294 -5.17 -6.35 -21.96
CA MET A 294 -6.09 -5.31 -21.51
C MET A 294 -5.40 -3.97 -21.22
N VAL A 295 -4.15 -4.01 -20.72
CA VAL A 295 -3.33 -2.80 -20.57
C VAL A 295 -3.05 -2.15 -21.92
N ASP A 296 -2.68 -2.93 -22.95
CA ASP A 296 -2.39 -2.42 -24.29
C ASP A 296 -3.60 -1.77 -24.96
N ARG A 297 -4.81 -2.20 -24.59
CA ARG A 297 -6.08 -1.62 -25.05
C ARG A 297 -6.53 -0.38 -24.26
N GLY A 298 -5.80 0.01 -23.21
CA GLY A 298 -6.15 1.13 -22.34
C GLY A 298 -7.35 0.86 -21.42
N GLU A 299 -7.78 -0.41 -21.27
CA GLU A 299 -9.01 -0.76 -20.53
C GLU A 299 -8.87 -0.60 -19.00
N LEU A 300 -7.64 -0.38 -18.52
CA LEU A 300 -7.28 -0.21 -17.11
C LEU A 300 -6.87 1.23 -16.75
N GLU A 301 -7.15 2.21 -17.60
CA GLU A 301 -7.02 3.66 -17.31
C GLU A 301 -8.15 4.18 -16.39
N ILE A 302 -8.47 3.42 -15.34
CA ILE A 302 -9.59 3.69 -14.43
C ILE A 302 -9.21 4.55 -13.22
N VAL A 303 -7.92 4.66 -12.93
CA VAL A 303 -7.35 5.47 -11.86
C VAL A 303 -6.48 6.52 -12.53
N ARG A 304 -6.69 7.80 -12.17
CA ARG A 304 -5.91 8.90 -12.74
C ARG A 304 -4.45 8.82 -12.31
N GLY A 305 -3.54 9.08 -13.24
CA GLY A 305 -2.09 9.10 -12.98
C GLY A 305 -1.44 7.71 -12.90
N ASN A 306 -0.26 7.66 -12.30
CA ASN A 306 0.65 6.51 -12.39
C ASN A 306 0.69 5.65 -11.11
N ALA A 307 -0.32 5.77 -10.24
CA ALA A 307 -0.46 5.04 -8.97
C ALA A 307 -1.69 4.13 -9.00
N GLY A 308 -1.82 3.15 -8.09
CA GLY A 308 -3.03 2.31 -7.93
C GLY A 308 -2.93 0.94 -8.63
N ILE A 309 -1.81 0.25 -8.44
CA ILE A 309 -1.55 -1.08 -9.01
C ILE A 309 -2.64 -2.07 -8.58
N ASP A 310 -2.88 -2.12 -7.27
CA ASP A 310 -3.91 -2.94 -6.62
C ASP A 310 -5.31 -2.73 -7.21
N THR A 311 -5.76 -1.49 -7.27
CA THR A 311 -7.09 -1.14 -7.79
C THR A 311 -7.26 -1.56 -9.25
N ARG A 312 -6.24 -1.36 -10.10
CA ARG A 312 -6.31 -1.76 -11.52
C ARG A 312 -6.39 -3.26 -11.69
N ILE A 313 -5.57 -3.99 -10.96
CA ILE A 313 -5.56 -5.45 -10.98
C ILE A 313 -6.87 -6.00 -10.40
N GLY A 314 -7.38 -5.43 -9.32
CA GLY A 314 -8.65 -5.82 -8.72
C GLY A 314 -9.84 -5.63 -9.67
N VAL A 315 -9.88 -4.50 -10.40
CA VAL A 315 -10.91 -4.28 -11.43
C VAL A 315 -10.73 -5.22 -12.63
N TRP A 316 -9.49 -5.46 -13.06
CA TRP A 316 -9.21 -6.43 -14.10
C TRP A 316 -9.70 -7.83 -13.72
N ALA A 317 -9.33 -8.29 -12.52
CA ALA A 317 -9.68 -9.61 -12.03
C ALA A 317 -11.20 -9.78 -11.90
N GLU A 318 -11.89 -8.80 -11.32
CA GLU A 318 -13.35 -8.78 -11.22
C GLU A 318 -14.03 -8.85 -12.60
N ARG A 319 -13.58 -8.05 -13.57
CA ARG A 319 -14.15 -8.05 -14.93
C ARG A 319 -13.95 -9.37 -15.67
N GLN A 320 -12.87 -10.09 -15.37
CA GLN A 320 -12.50 -11.33 -16.03
C GLN A 320 -12.94 -12.58 -15.25
N GLY A 321 -13.63 -12.42 -14.11
CA GLY A 321 -13.98 -13.54 -13.23
C GLY A 321 -12.74 -14.32 -12.78
N ILE A 322 -11.68 -13.61 -12.43
CA ILE A 322 -10.42 -14.14 -11.90
C ILE A 322 -10.45 -13.92 -10.39
N GLU A 323 -10.16 -14.97 -9.64
CA GLU A 323 -10.08 -14.87 -8.18
C GLU A 323 -8.68 -14.39 -7.76
N VAL A 324 -8.64 -13.46 -6.81
CA VAL A 324 -7.40 -13.03 -6.17
C VAL A 324 -7.29 -13.74 -4.83
N TRP A 325 -6.42 -14.73 -4.74
CA TRP A 325 -6.22 -15.51 -3.53
C TRP A 325 -5.16 -14.89 -2.64
N HIS A 326 -5.37 -14.94 -1.33
CA HIS A 326 -4.43 -14.42 -0.34
C HIS A 326 -4.47 -15.24 0.97
N PRO A 327 -3.38 -15.25 1.74
CA PRO A 327 -3.27 -15.99 2.99
C PRO A 327 -3.68 -15.14 4.19
N SER A 328 -4.34 -15.72 5.17
CA SER A 328 -4.44 -15.17 6.53
C SER A 328 -3.75 -16.19 7.44
N PRO A 329 -2.69 -15.85 8.20
CA PRO A 329 -2.02 -14.55 8.26
C PRO A 329 -1.29 -14.18 6.95
N SER A 330 -0.85 -12.92 6.84
CA SER A 330 -0.04 -12.47 5.69
C SER A 330 1.30 -13.22 5.64
N LEU A 331 1.80 -13.53 4.43
CA LEU A 331 3.13 -14.11 4.21
C LEU A 331 4.20 -13.05 3.96
N VAL A 332 3.80 -11.79 3.81
CA VAL A 332 4.69 -10.64 3.62
C VAL A 332 4.23 -9.50 4.54
N GLN A 333 5.18 -8.73 5.05
CA GLN A 333 4.91 -7.52 5.83
C GLN A 333 5.29 -6.27 5.02
N HIS A 334 4.42 -5.26 5.03
CA HIS A 334 4.75 -3.95 4.47
C HIS A 334 5.67 -3.21 5.45
N ILE A 335 6.92 -2.95 5.05
CA ILE A 335 7.92 -2.23 5.88
C ILE A 335 8.14 -0.78 5.44
N GLY A 336 7.59 -0.40 4.29
CA GLY A 336 7.70 0.94 3.74
C GLY A 336 6.83 1.91 4.53
N GLN A 337 7.40 2.62 5.49
CA GLN A 337 6.65 3.58 6.28
C GLN A 337 6.20 4.79 5.48
N VAL A 338 6.86 5.13 4.38
CA VAL A 338 6.50 6.28 3.52
C VAL A 338 6.46 5.80 2.07
N SER A 339 5.36 6.07 1.38
CA SER A 339 5.23 5.72 -0.03
C SER A 339 6.17 6.56 -0.90
N ALA A 340 6.86 5.92 -1.84
CA ALA A 340 7.62 6.61 -2.89
C ALA A 340 6.71 7.47 -3.80
N VAL A 341 5.47 7.02 -3.99
CA VAL A 341 4.47 7.66 -4.86
C VAL A 341 3.73 8.77 -4.12
N TRP A 342 3.38 8.51 -2.86
CA TRP A 342 2.60 9.42 -2.02
C TRP A 342 3.47 9.89 -0.86
N ARG A 343 4.20 11.00 -1.04
CA ARG A 343 5.14 11.54 -0.04
C ARG A 343 4.52 11.81 1.34
N SER A 344 3.19 11.90 1.42
CA SER A 344 2.41 12.12 2.64
C SER A 344 1.71 10.87 3.18
N SER A 345 1.75 9.74 2.48
CA SER A 345 1.03 8.53 2.87
C SER A 345 1.98 7.53 3.54
N ARG A 346 1.65 7.13 4.78
CA ARG A 346 2.36 6.08 5.52
C ARG A 346 1.62 4.75 5.48
N ALA A 347 2.35 3.64 5.55
CA ALA A 347 1.78 2.29 5.70
C ALA A 347 1.43 1.99 7.16
N VAL A 348 0.52 2.78 7.72
CA VAL A 348 0.00 2.61 9.09
C VAL A 348 -1.48 2.20 9.04
N GLY A 349 -1.98 1.61 10.12
CA GLY A 349 -3.37 1.16 10.24
C GLY A 349 -3.70 0.02 9.27
N LEU A 350 -4.78 0.18 8.50
CA LEU A 350 -5.34 -0.86 7.63
C LEU A 350 -4.37 -1.39 6.57
N ARG A 351 -3.38 -0.58 6.18
CA ARG A 351 -2.37 -0.92 5.17
C ARG A 351 -1.22 -1.78 5.70
N ARG A 352 -1.25 -2.15 6.97
CA ARG A 352 -0.34 -3.12 7.58
C ARG A 352 -1.08 -4.46 7.64
N ALA A 353 -0.37 -5.58 7.58
CA ALA A 353 -0.91 -6.85 8.04
C ALA A 353 -1.00 -6.83 9.57
N SER A 354 -2.18 -7.11 10.13
CA SER A 354 -2.37 -7.23 11.59
C SER A 354 -1.85 -8.56 12.13
N ARG A 355 -1.74 -9.56 11.26
CA ARG A 355 -1.19 -10.89 11.55
C ARG A 355 -0.18 -11.27 10.46
N TRP A 356 0.98 -11.74 10.87
CA TRP A 356 2.07 -12.14 10.00
C TRP A 356 2.51 -13.55 10.35
N ILE A 357 2.76 -14.40 9.36
CA ILE A 357 3.07 -15.83 9.58
C ILE A 357 4.28 -16.08 10.49
N ALA A 358 5.21 -15.13 10.57
CA ALA A 358 6.36 -15.22 11.46
C ALA A 358 5.99 -15.07 12.94
N ASP A 359 4.85 -14.45 13.25
CA ASP A 359 4.37 -14.19 14.60
C ASP A 359 3.42 -15.28 15.13
N GLU A 360 3.00 -16.23 14.27
CA GLU A 360 2.14 -17.36 14.64
C GLU A 360 2.88 -18.54 15.30
#